data_AF-A0AA38IVA1-F1
#
_entry.id   AF-A0AA38IVA1-F1
#
_cell.length_a   1.000
_cell.length_b   1.000
_cell.length_c   1.000
_cell.angle_alpha   90.00
_cell.angle_beta   90.00
_cell.angle_gamma   90.00
#
_symmetry.space_group_name_H-M   'P 1'
#
loop_
_entity.id
_entity.type
_entity.pdbx_description
1 polymer ?
#
loop_
_entity_poly.entity_id
_entity_poly.type
_entity_poly.pdbx_seq_one_letter_code
_entity_poly.pdbx_strand_id
1 'polypeptide(L)'
;MEPPAHIKQAAQDAVNSLLPLKSSQKYWREYEIFQRWCEDNLVQECSEVVLLAYFKEKAKCLKHSTLWSVFSMLKATLNIETYTKLISFLKRQKEGHVAKKSIEIENITKFLNEAPTEKYLMMKATVIIAMSAACRSGELVKMQLEDVQDKGDAIIIKIPDTKTKISRTSCTTEQSWIETIRKYMLLRPEGPARFFLKYSRGICFRQPVGIHSFGKMPSQIATFLNLENPKGHTGHCSRRSSATALAGHGGDSVTLKRHGGWKSSTVAGSYIEDTLTSKIANANQLAGHHPQASTSSAVFQEIPVTFADQESLEILRESEPSSVFSSTHNIAATNRTPAKNTANWLAYHAEAKTRSETRKGLMEAQLALSAIVHRSSKITRTPRSSSPQSSNTTTLLKCHSL
;
A
#
# COMPACT_ATOMS: atom_id res chain seq x y z
N MET A 1 -39.01 3.13 -26.36
CA MET A 1 -38.61 1.99 -27.21
C MET A 1 -37.47 1.28 -26.48
N GLU A 2 -37.61 -0.01 -26.21
CA GLU A 2 -36.62 -0.76 -25.45
C GLU A 2 -35.44 -1.15 -26.35
N PRO A 3 -34.17 -1.11 -25.88
CA PRO A 3 -33.02 -1.42 -26.73
C PRO A 3 -33.03 -2.87 -27.23
N PRO A 4 -32.58 -3.16 -28.46
CA PRO A 4 -32.41 -4.52 -28.97
C PRO A 4 -31.49 -5.38 -28.10
N ALA A 5 -31.72 -6.69 -28.05
CA ALA A 5 -31.00 -7.62 -27.18
C ALA A 5 -29.46 -7.59 -27.36
N HIS A 6 -28.97 -7.47 -28.59
CA HIS A 6 -27.53 -7.38 -28.86
C HIS A 6 -26.89 -6.10 -28.28
N ILE A 7 -27.63 -4.98 -28.25
CA ILE A 7 -27.19 -3.73 -27.62
C ILE A 7 -27.17 -3.87 -26.10
N LYS A 8 -28.19 -4.52 -25.51
CA LYS A 8 -28.22 -4.82 -24.07
C LYS A 8 -27.05 -5.70 -23.64
N GLN A 9 -26.73 -6.74 -24.43
CA GLN A 9 -25.60 -7.63 -24.18
C GLN A 9 -24.26 -6.87 -24.27
N ALA A 10 -24.04 -6.09 -25.32
CA ALA A 10 -22.82 -5.29 -25.47
C ALA A 10 -22.65 -4.27 -24.33
N ALA A 11 -23.74 -3.62 -23.90
CA ALA A 11 -23.73 -2.72 -22.75
C ALA A 11 -23.42 -3.48 -21.44
N GLN A 12 -23.98 -4.68 -21.25
CA GLN A 12 -23.71 -5.49 -20.07
C GLN A 12 -22.26 -5.97 -20.02
N ASP A 13 -21.67 -6.35 -21.16
CA ASP A 13 -20.27 -6.75 -21.25
C ASP A 13 -19.33 -5.57 -20.98
N ALA A 14 -19.67 -4.37 -21.50
CA ALA A 14 -18.97 -3.15 -21.16
C ALA A 14 -19.04 -2.85 -19.65
N VAL A 15 -20.22 -2.96 -19.02
CA VAL A 15 -20.40 -2.78 -17.57
C VAL A 15 -19.60 -3.80 -16.76
N ASN A 16 -19.61 -5.07 -17.17
CA ASN A 16 -18.83 -6.12 -16.52
C ASN A 16 -17.32 -5.85 -16.59
N SER A 17 -16.85 -5.21 -17.67
CA SER A 17 -15.46 -4.80 -17.84
C SER A 17 -15.05 -3.58 -16.98
N LEU A 18 -16.01 -2.83 -16.43
CA LEU A 18 -15.73 -1.66 -15.58
C LEU A 18 -15.13 -2.05 -14.22
N LEU A 19 -15.38 -3.28 -13.75
CA LEU A 19 -14.79 -3.77 -12.51
C LEU A 19 -13.30 -4.07 -12.70
N PRO A 20 -12.44 -3.74 -11.72
CA PRO A 20 -11.01 -4.00 -11.87
C PRO A 20 -10.73 -5.51 -11.98
N LEU A 21 -10.10 -5.94 -13.08
CA LEU A 21 -9.82 -7.35 -13.39
C LEU A 21 -9.23 -8.14 -12.22
N LYS A 22 -8.27 -7.55 -11.50
CA LYS A 22 -7.57 -8.22 -10.39
C LYS A 22 -8.44 -8.40 -9.14
N SER A 23 -9.42 -7.53 -8.92
CA SER A 23 -10.21 -7.51 -7.68
C SER A 23 -11.70 -7.72 -7.89
N SER A 24 -12.17 -7.97 -9.11
CA SER A 24 -13.59 -8.15 -9.46
C SER A 24 -14.27 -9.18 -8.55
N GLN A 25 -13.63 -10.31 -8.27
CA GLN A 25 -14.15 -11.34 -7.35
C GLN A 25 -14.44 -10.79 -5.94
N LYS A 26 -13.64 -9.83 -5.46
CA LYS A 26 -13.85 -9.21 -4.15
C LYS A 26 -15.10 -8.34 -4.13
N TYR A 27 -15.36 -7.63 -5.23
CA TYR A 27 -16.54 -6.78 -5.37
C TYR A 27 -17.81 -7.63 -5.40
N TRP A 28 -17.80 -8.72 -6.16
CA TRP A 28 -18.91 -9.67 -6.20
C TRP A 28 -19.15 -10.34 -4.86
N ARG A 29 -18.10 -10.75 -4.15
CA ARG A 29 -18.25 -11.31 -2.80
C ARG A 29 -18.87 -10.32 -1.82
N GLU A 30 -18.51 -9.04 -1.88
CA GLU A 30 -19.14 -8.02 -1.03
C GLU A 30 -20.61 -7.81 -1.40
N TYR A 31 -20.92 -7.82 -2.69
CA TYR A 31 -22.30 -7.77 -3.19
C TYR A 31 -23.12 -8.96 -2.66
N GLU A 32 -22.61 -10.19 -2.75
CA GLU A 32 -23.25 -11.39 -2.20
C GLU A 32 -23.49 -11.29 -0.68
N ILE A 33 -22.54 -10.72 0.07
CA ILE A 33 -22.70 -10.51 1.52
C ILE A 33 -23.87 -9.55 1.79
N PHE A 34 -23.98 -8.48 1.01
CA PHE A 34 -25.12 -7.56 1.12
C PHE A 34 -26.44 -8.23 0.73
N GLN A 35 -26.45 -9.04 -0.34
CA GLN A 35 -27.65 -9.78 -0.75
C GLN A 35 -28.16 -10.72 0.34
N ARG A 36 -27.28 -11.51 0.97
CA ARG A 36 -27.66 -12.37 2.09
C ARG A 36 -28.24 -11.58 3.25
N TRP A 37 -27.63 -10.44 3.58
CA TRP A 37 -28.17 -9.57 4.62
C TRP A 37 -29.58 -9.05 4.25
N CYS A 38 -29.85 -8.75 2.97
CA CYS A 38 -31.20 -8.39 2.54
C CYS A 38 -32.18 -9.56 2.69
N GLU A 39 -31.79 -10.78 2.31
CA GLU A 39 -32.60 -12.00 2.46
C GLU A 39 -32.95 -12.25 3.94
N ASP A 40 -31.94 -12.20 4.82
CA ASP A 40 -32.09 -12.40 6.26
C ASP A 40 -33.00 -11.34 6.92
N ASN A 41 -33.07 -10.14 6.35
CA ASN A 41 -33.89 -9.03 6.84
C ASN A 41 -35.18 -8.81 6.03
N LEU A 42 -35.54 -9.75 5.14
CA LEU A 42 -36.74 -9.69 4.30
C LEU A 42 -36.85 -8.40 3.46
N VAL A 43 -35.70 -7.85 3.06
CA VAL A 43 -35.63 -6.63 2.24
C VAL A 43 -35.80 -6.98 0.77
N GLN A 44 -36.86 -6.45 0.17
CA GLN A 44 -37.18 -6.67 -1.24
C GLN A 44 -36.65 -5.59 -2.18
N GLU A 45 -36.27 -4.42 -1.67
CA GLU A 45 -35.77 -3.32 -2.52
C GLU A 45 -34.56 -2.64 -1.91
N CYS A 46 -33.51 -2.48 -2.72
CA CYS A 46 -32.34 -1.71 -2.31
C CYS A 46 -32.66 -0.21 -2.38
N SER A 47 -32.70 0.45 -1.22
CA SER A 47 -32.88 1.90 -1.08
C SER A 47 -31.79 2.51 -0.21
N GLU A 48 -31.72 3.85 -0.17
CA GLU A 48 -30.79 4.56 0.72
C GLU A 48 -31.03 4.22 2.20
N VAL A 49 -32.29 4.01 2.60
CA VAL A 49 -32.66 3.63 3.98
C VAL A 49 -32.12 2.24 4.33
N VAL A 50 -32.25 1.29 3.42
CA VAL A 50 -31.73 -0.08 3.58
C VAL A 50 -30.21 -0.07 3.73
N LEU A 51 -29.51 0.66 2.86
CA LEU A 51 -28.05 0.75 2.97
C LEU A 51 -27.61 1.52 4.22
N LEU A 52 -28.34 2.54 4.66
CA LEU A 52 -28.07 3.20 5.94
C LEU A 52 -28.16 2.21 7.10
N ALA A 53 -29.17 1.34 7.13
CA ALA A 53 -29.30 0.30 8.15
C ALA A 53 -28.13 -0.70 8.08
N TYR A 54 -27.83 -1.23 6.89
CA TYR A 54 -26.70 -2.14 6.66
C TYR A 54 -25.36 -1.53 7.10
N PHE A 55 -25.05 -0.31 6.67
CA PHE A 55 -23.81 0.37 7.01
C PHE A 55 -23.75 0.78 8.48
N LYS A 56 -24.88 1.08 9.12
CA LYS A 56 -24.96 1.30 10.57
C LYS A 56 -24.61 0.05 11.36
N GLU A 57 -25.05 -1.12 10.90
CA GLU A 57 -24.67 -2.40 11.50
C GLU A 57 -23.18 -2.70 11.30
N LYS A 58 -22.68 -2.58 10.07
CA LYS A 58 -21.26 -2.80 9.74
C LYS A 58 -20.33 -1.86 10.49
N ALA A 59 -20.74 -0.60 10.71
CA ALA A 59 -19.95 0.39 11.44
C ALA A 59 -19.64 -0.03 12.89
N LYS A 60 -20.44 -0.92 13.50
CA LYS A 60 -20.18 -1.44 14.85
C LYS A 60 -18.89 -2.27 14.92
N CYS A 61 -18.50 -2.92 13.83
CA CYS A 61 -17.39 -3.89 13.80
C CYS A 61 -16.27 -3.50 12.83
N LEU A 62 -16.53 -2.58 11.89
CA LEU A 62 -15.57 -2.20 10.86
C LEU A 62 -14.98 -0.82 11.11
N LYS A 63 -13.66 -0.71 10.87
CA LYS A 63 -13.00 0.59 10.81
C LYS A 63 -13.57 1.41 9.65
N HIS A 64 -13.63 2.73 9.83
CA HIS A 64 -14.05 3.70 8.81
C HIS A 64 -13.48 3.41 7.41
N SER A 65 -12.17 3.17 7.28
CA SER A 65 -11.54 2.91 5.97
C SER A 65 -12.02 1.62 5.31
N THR A 66 -12.28 0.58 6.10
CA THR A 66 -12.87 -0.67 5.62
C THR A 66 -14.32 -0.45 5.21
N LEU A 67 -15.08 0.30 6.01
CA LEU A 67 -16.47 0.66 5.71
C LEU A 67 -16.59 1.41 4.37
N TRP A 68 -15.70 2.38 4.11
CA TRP A 68 -15.61 3.06 2.81
C TRP A 68 -15.21 2.15 1.66
N SER A 69 -14.41 1.12 1.93
CA SER A 69 -14.06 0.11 0.93
C SER A 69 -15.27 -0.74 0.57
N VAL A 70 -16.07 -1.16 1.56
CA VAL A 70 -17.35 -1.86 1.36
C VAL A 70 -18.30 -0.99 0.54
N PHE A 71 -18.47 0.29 0.92
CA PHE A 71 -19.26 1.25 0.15
C PHE A 71 -18.78 1.38 -1.29
N SER A 72 -17.46 1.53 -1.51
CA SER A 72 -16.90 1.62 -2.86
C SER A 72 -17.16 0.37 -3.71
N MET A 73 -17.13 -0.82 -3.09
CA MET A 73 -17.41 -2.08 -3.77
C MET A 73 -18.88 -2.22 -4.13
N LEU A 74 -19.77 -1.88 -3.19
CA LEU A 74 -21.21 -1.86 -3.44
C LEU A 74 -21.59 -0.79 -4.46
N LYS A 75 -20.98 0.41 -4.40
CA LYS A 75 -21.17 1.49 -5.37
C LYS A 75 -20.81 1.09 -6.81
N ALA A 76 -19.83 0.21 -6.99
CA ALA A 76 -19.45 -0.28 -8.31
C ALA A 76 -20.33 -1.44 -8.82
N THR A 77 -21.14 -2.05 -7.94
CA THR A 77 -22.04 -3.16 -8.27
C THR A 77 -23.52 -2.75 -8.21
N LEU A 78 -23.83 -1.61 -7.60
CA LEU A 78 -25.14 -1.03 -7.41
C LEU A 78 -25.15 0.43 -7.87
N ASN A 79 -26.27 0.91 -8.41
CA ASN A 79 -26.43 2.32 -8.76
C ASN A 79 -26.81 3.18 -7.54
N ILE A 80 -25.85 3.42 -6.64
CA ILE A 80 -26.07 4.10 -5.34
C ILE A 80 -25.29 5.42 -5.21
N GLU A 81 -24.86 6.00 -6.33
CA GLU A 81 -24.03 7.21 -6.33
C GLU A 81 -24.74 8.44 -5.75
N THR A 82 -26.06 8.47 -5.84
CA THR A 82 -26.91 9.60 -5.45
C THR A 82 -27.29 9.62 -3.96
N TYR A 83 -26.85 8.63 -3.17
CA TYR A 83 -27.28 8.45 -1.78
C TYR A 83 -26.48 9.35 -0.82
N THR A 84 -26.86 10.63 -0.77
CA THR A 84 -26.16 11.68 -0.05
C THR A 84 -26.20 11.53 1.48
N LYS A 85 -27.28 10.99 2.06
CA LYS A 85 -27.38 10.72 3.51
C LYS A 85 -26.44 9.59 3.89
N LEU A 86 -26.37 8.53 3.09
CA LEU A 86 -25.41 7.44 3.29
C LEU A 86 -23.96 7.94 3.23
N ILE A 87 -23.62 8.73 2.20
CA ILE A 87 -22.30 9.34 2.07
C ILE A 87 -21.98 10.20 3.31
N SER A 88 -22.94 11.01 3.77
CA SER A 88 -22.79 11.86 4.95
C SER A 88 -22.61 11.07 6.24
N PHE A 89 -23.29 9.93 6.39
CA PHE A 89 -23.10 8.99 7.49
C PHE A 89 -21.68 8.42 7.48
N LEU A 90 -21.21 7.93 6.32
CA LEU A 90 -19.87 7.34 6.17
C LEU A 90 -18.73 8.34 6.43
N LYS A 91 -18.93 9.62 6.06
CA LYS A 91 -17.97 10.69 6.35
C LYS A 91 -17.81 10.92 7.85
N ARG A 92 -18.91 10.94 8.61
CA ARG A 92 -18.93 11.12 10.07
C ARG A 92 -18.22 10.00 10.83
N GLN A 93 -18.23 8.76 10.30
CA GLN A 93 -17.49 7.64 10.91
C GLN A 93 -15.97 7.86 10.99
N LYS A 94 -15.42 8.88 10.33
CA LYS A 94 -13.98 9.20 10.35
C LYS A 94 -13.53 9.91 11.64
N GLU A 95 -14.45 10.56 12.35
CA GLU A 95 -14.12 11.45 13.47
C GLU A 95 -13.22 10.74 14.51
N GLY A 96 -12.13 11.40 14.90
CA GLY A 96 -11.14 10.88 15.85
C GLY A 96 -10.12 9.87 15.28
N HIS A 97 -10.22 9.42 14.03
CA HIS A 97 -9.26 8.46 13.48
C HIS A 97 -7.94 9.11 13.03
N VAL A 98 -6.91 9.04 13.88
CA VAL A 98 -5.53 9.39 13.53
C VAL A 98 -4.69 8.12 13.47
N ALA A 99 -4.24 7.76 12.27
CA ALA A 99 -3.20 6.73 12.12
C ALA A 99 -1.87 7.42 11.88
N LYS A 100 -0.89 7.17 12.76
CA LYS A 100 0.52 7.52 12.54
C LYS A 100 1.06 6.62 11.44
N LYS A 101 1.58 7.19 10.35
CA LYS A 101 1.85 6.44 9.12
C LYS A 101 3.28 6.60 8.60
N SER A 102 4.12 7.46 9.18
CA SER A 102 5.54 7.60 8.82
C SER A 102 6.47 7.31 10.01
N ILE A 103 7.73 6.99 9.70
CA ILE A 103 8.86 7.02 10.64
C ILE A 103 9.70 8.24 10.28
N GLU A 104 10.07 9.06 11.26
CA GLU A 104 10.89 10.25 11.04
C GLU A 104 12.29 9.89 10.51
N ILE A 105 12.92 10.80 9.77
CA ILE A 105 14.19 10.52 9.09
C ILE A 105 15.31 10.25 10.09
N GLU A 106 15.31 10.96 11.23
CA GLU A 106 16.26 10.80 12.32
C GLU A 106 16.18 9.40 12.92
N ASN A 107 14.95 8.90 13.11
CA ASN A 107 14.67 7.54 13.56
C ASN A 107 15.14 6.50 12.54
N ILE A 108 14.97 6.77 11.24
CA ILE A 108 15.50 5.91 10.17
C ILE A 108 17.03 5.89 10.20
N THR A 109 17.68 7.04 10.28
CA THR A 109 19.14 7.16 10.38
C THR A 109 19.67 6.42 11.61
N LYS A 110 19.00 6.57 12.76
CA LYS A 110 19.31 5.81 13.98
C LYS A 110 19.27 4.30 13.73
N PHE A 111 18.21 3.79 13.09
CA PHE A 111 18.12 2.38 12.73
C PHE A 111 19.23 1.93 11.77
N LEU A 112 19.55 2.74 10.76
CA LEU A 112 20.61 2.42 9.80
C LEU A 112 21.98 2.35 10.47
N ASN A 113 22.24 3.17 11.48
CA ASN A 113 23.52 3.21 12.18
C ASN A 113 23.62 2.13 13.28
N GLU A 114 22.59 2.00 14.13
CA GLU A 114 22.66 1.20 15.35
C GLU A 114 22.22 -0.26 15.18
N ALA A 115 21.36 -0.57 14.20
CA ALA A 115 20.83 -1.93 14.08
C ALA A 115 21.92 -2.94 13.65
N PRO A 116 22.05 -4.11 14.29
CA PRO A 116 23.07 -5.09 13.93
C PRO A 116 22.97 -5.56 12.48
N THR A 117 24.07 -5.48 11.74
CA THR A 117 24.11 -5.81 10.31
C THR A 117 23.76 -7.28 10.06
N GLU A 118 24.23 -8.18 10.93
CA GLU A 118 24.01 -9.64 10.87
C GLU A 118 22.53 -10.00 10.85
N LYS A 119 21.68 -9.14 11.42
CA LYS A 119 20.22 -9.34 11.48
C LYS A 119 19.47 -8.47 10.49
N TYR A 120 19.92 -7.24 10.26
CA TYR A 120 19.12 -6.20 9.61
C TYR A 120 19.66 -5.73 8.25
N LEU A 121 20.79 -6.23 7.73
CA LEU A 121 21.40 -5.72 6.49
C LEU A 121 20.41 -5.58 5.32
N MET A 122 19.65 -6.64 5.01
CA MET A 122 18.65 -6.57 3.93
C MET A 122 17.53 -5.56 4.23
N MET A 123 17.13 -5.43 5.50
CA MET A 123 16.12 -4.45 5.90
C MET A 123 16.66 -3.02 5.80
N LYS A 124 17.93 -2.79 6.16
CA LYS A 124 18.62 -1.51 5.95
C LYS A 124 18.65 -1.15 4.46
N ALA A 125 19.13 -2.05 3.61
CA ALA A 125 19.15 -1.86 2.16
C ALA A 125 17.74 -1.60 1.59
N THR A 126 16.73 -2.30 2.10
CA THR A 126 15.33 -2.09 1.72
C THR A 126 14.83 -0.70 2.09
N VAL A 127 15.11 -0.24 3.31
CA VAL A 127 14.68 1.08 3.79
C VAL A 127 15.37 2.18 3.00
N ILE A 128 16.68 2.06 2.76
CA ILE A 128 17.43 3.00 1.92
C ILE A 128 16.76 3.12 0.55
N ILE A 129 16.60 2.01 -0.17
CA ILE A 129 15.98 2.02 -1.51
C ILE A 129 14.55 2.57 -1.46
N ALA A 130 13.76 2.19 -0.45
CA ALA A 130 12.39 2.66 -0.29
C ALA A 130 12.31 4.16 0.04
N MET A 131 13.30 4.70 0.77
CA MET A 131 13.43 6.11 1.10
C MET A 131 13.91 6.92 -0.11
N SER A 132 14.91 6.43 -0.83
CA SER A 132 15.45 7.11 -2.02
C SER A 132 14.48 7.15 -3.18
N ALA A 133 13.58 6.17 -3.33
CA ALA A 133 12.72 6.07 -4.51
C ALA A 133 11.20 6.02 -4.19
N ALA A 134 10.86 6.30 -2.93
CA ALA A 134 9.50 6.33 -2.39
C ALA A 134 8.71 5.05 -2.72
N CYS A 135 9.34 3.88 -2.67
CA CYS A 135 8.78 2.63 -3.19
C CYS A 135 7.51 2.16 -2.46
N ARG A 136 6.59 1.52 -3.20
CA ARG A 136 5.55 0.65 -2.60
C ARG A 136 6.13 -0.73 -2.32
N SER A 137 5.57 -1.48 -1.37
CA SER A 137 5.99 -2.87 -1.12
C SER A 137 5.88 -3.76 -2.37
N GLY A 138 4.86 -3.55 -3.21
CA GLY A 138 4.73 -4.28 -4.47
C GLY A 138 5.79 -3.93 -5.53
N GLU A 139 6.39 -2.74 -5.44
CA GLU A 139 7.51 -2.31 -6.30
C GLU A 139 8.79 -3.01 -5.83
N LEU A 140 9.06 -3.03 -4.52
CA LEU A 140 10.19 -3.74 -3.91
C LEU A 140 10.19 -5.25 -4.21
N VAL A 141 9.01 -5.89 -4.19
CA VAL A 141 8.87 -7.33 -4.52
C VAL A 141 9.27 -7.65 -5.95
N LYS A 142 9.06 -6.73 -6.88
CA LYS A 142 9.26 -6.93 -8.32
C LYS A 142 10.62 -6.44 -8.82
N MET A 143 11.36 -5.70 -8.00
CA MET A 143 12.67 -5.16 -8.33
C MET A 143 13.64 -6.29 -8.69
N GLN A 144 14.29 -6.15 -9.83
CA GLN A 144 15.30 -7.09 -10.34
C GLN A 144 16.72 -6.57 -10.07
N LEU A 145 17.73 -7.39 -10.37
CA LEU A 145 19.13 -7.02 -10.17
C LEU A 145 19.56 -5.84 -11.04
N GLU A 146 19.17 -5.87 -12.31
CA GLU A 146 19.46 -4.86 -13.33
C GLU A 146 18.83 -3.48 -13.03
N ASP A 147 17.83 -3.47 -12.16
CA ASP A 147 17.15 -2.26 -11.70
C ASP A 147 18.00 -1.48 -10.69
N VAL A 148 19.00 -2.09 -10.05
CA VAL A 148 19.87 -1.45 -9.05
C VAL A 148 21.29 -1.41 -9.59
N GLN A 149 21.74 -0.22 -9.99
CA GLN A 149 23.02 -0.03 -10.69
C GLN A 149 23.98 0.80 -9.84
N ASP A 150 25.13 0.22 -9.53
CA ASP A 150 26.23 0.91 -8.87
C ASP A 150 27.06 1.71 -9.89
N LYS A 151 27.21 3.00 -9.63
CA LYS A 151 27.99 3.95 -10.43
C LYS A 151 29.22 4.50 -9.69
N GLY A 152 29.56 3.98 -8.51
CA GLY A 152 30.68 4.45 -7.72
C GLY A 152 30.28 5.50 -6.67
N ASP A 153 29.85 6.66 -7.13
CA ASP A 153 29.39 7.78 -6.28
C ASP A 153 27.86 7.82 -6.10
N ALA A 154 27.15 6.98 -6.85
CA ALA A 154 25.70 6.88 -6.78
C ALA A 154 25.21 5.45 -7.01
N ILE A 155 24.09 5.10 -6.36
CA ILE A 155 23.30 3.93 -6.71
C ILE A 155 22.04 4.40 -7.45
N ILE A 156 21.89 3.98 -8.70
CA ILE A 156 20.73 4.27 -9.54
C ILE A 156 19.69 3.17 -9.35
N ILE A 157 18.46 3.55 -9.04
CA ILE A 157 17.34 2.65 -8.74
C ILE A 157 16.25 2.88 -9.78
N LYS A 158 16.08 1.91 -10.68
CA LYS A 158 14.97 1.87 -11.63
C LYS A 158 13.78 1.19 -10.97
N ILE A 159 12.61 1.79 -11.10
CA ILE A 159 11.37 1.21 -10.61
C ILE A 159 10.58 0.77 -11.84
N PRO A 160 10.56 -0.54 -12.16
CA PRO A 160 9.85 -1.05 -13.32
C PRO A 160 8.34 -0.89 -13.14
N ASP A 161 7.63 -1.03 -14.26
CA ASP A 161 6.29 -0.50 -14.43
C ASP A 161 5.32 -0.81 -13.27
N THR A 162 4.69 0.28 -12.81
CA THR A 162 3.92 0.36 -11.57
C THR A 162 2.43 0.28 -11.85
N LYS A 163 1.59 0.26 -10.80
CA LYS A 163 0.12 0.37 -10.89
C LYS A 163 -0.35 1.56 -11.75
N THR A 164 0.51 2.57 -11.96
CA THR A 164 0.22 3.79 -12.72
C THR A 164 0.73 3.80 -14.16
N LYS A 165 1.32 2.69 -14.66
CA LYS A 165 1.90 2.58 -16.02
C LYS A 165 3.05 3.55 -16.30
N ILE A 166 3.79 3.94 -15.27
CA ILE A 166 4.90 4.89 -15.34
C ILE A 166 6.10 4.22 -14.66
N SER A 167 7.15 4.02 -15.44
CA SER A 167 8.50 3.72 -14.95
C SER A 167 9.14 4.99 -14.42
N ARG A 168 9.87 4.91 -13.32
CA ARG A 168 10.63 6.04 -12.78
C ARG A 168 11.99 5.57 -12.31
N THR A 169 12.96 6.48 -12.36
CA THR A 169 14.31 6.26 -11.84
C THR A 169 14.55 7.21 -10.69
N SER A 170 15.22 6.74 -9.65
CA SER A 170 15.75 7.55 -8.57
C SER A 170 17.22 7.19 -8.31
N CYS A 171 17.87 7.93 -7.42
CA CYS A 171 19.23 7.64 -7.00
C CYS A 171 19.44 7.92 -5.51
N THR A 172 20.52 7.38 -4.96
CA THR A 172 21.11 7.83 -3.71
C THR A 172 22.59 8.11 -3.92
N THR A 173 23.04 9.23 -3.36
CA THR A 173 24.42 9.72 -3.39
C THR A 173 25.03 9.76 -1.99
N GLU A 174 24.30 9.30 -0.96
CA GLU A 174 24.80 9.29 0.41
C GLU A 174 25.70 8.06 0.58
N GLN A 175 26.95 8.31 0.99
CA GLN A 175 28.01 7.31 0.97
C GLN A 175 27.73 6.12 1.89
N SER A 176 27.21 6.35 3.11
CA SER A 176 26.90 5.27 4.05
C SER A 176 25.76 4.36 3.56
N TRP A 177 24.81 4.91 2.79
CA TRP A 177 23.69 4.22 2.18
C TRP A 177 24.17 3.37 1.00
N ILE A 178 25.05 3.94 0.17
CA ILE A 178 25.72 3.23 -0.92
C ILE A 178 26.48 2.03 -0.38
N GLU A 179 27.30 2.23 0.66
CA GLU A 179 28.07 1.14 1.29
C GLU A 179 27.18 0.04 1.86
N THR A 180 26.04 0.41 2.45
CA THR A 180 25.06 -0.56 2.96
C THR A 180 24.45 -1.39 1.83
N ILE A 181 24.08 -0.76 0.71
CA ILE A 181 23.58 -1.48 -0.47
C ILE A 181 24.65 -2.39 -1.05
N ARG A 182 25.89 -1.90 -1.18
CA ARG A 182 27.05 -2.70 -1.65
C ARG A 182 27.28 -3.93 -0.79
N LYS A 183 27.32 -3.77 0.54
CA LYS A 183 27.47 -4.89 1.48
C LYS A 183 26.38 -5.94 1.27
N TYR A 184 25.14 -5.51 1.05
CA TYR A 184 24.04 -6.43 0.74
C TYR A 184 24.22 -7.13 -0.62
N MET A 185 24.60 -6.40 -1.67
CA MET A 185 24.84 -6.95 -3.01
C MET A 185 25.97 -7.98 -3.02
N LEU A 186 27.06 -7.73 -2.29
CA LEU A 186 28.21 -8.64 -2.18
C LEU A 186 27.86 -9.97 -1.50
N LEU A 187 27.01 -9.94 -0.46
CA LEU A 187 26.59 -11.16 0.25
C LEU A 187 25.49 -11.93 -0.48
N ARG A 188 24.93 -11.37 -1.54
CA ARG A 188 23.80 -11.96 -2.24
C ARG A 188 24.27 -13.12 -3.14
N PRO A 189 23.74 -14.34 -2.97
CA PRO A 189 24.08 -15.44 -3.86
C PRO A 189 23.49 -15.23 -5.26
N GLU A 190 24.16 -15.80 -6.27
CA GLU A 190 23.62 -15.91 -7.61
C GLU A 190 22.32 -16.73 -7.64
N GLY A 191 21.54 -16.62 -8.72
CA GLY A 191 20.38 -17.47 -8.97
C GLY A 191 19.11 -16.65 -9.23
N PRO A 192 18.31 -16.31 -8.21
CA PRO A 192 17.05 -15.61 -8.46
C PRO A 192 17.27 -14.24 -9.10
N ALA A 193 16.40 -13.82 -10.01
CA ALA A 193 16.48 -12.49 -10.62
C ALA A 193 16.05 -11.36 -9.65
N ARG A 194 15.11 -11.63 -8.74
CA ARG A 194 14.59 -10.65 -7.76
C ARG A 194 15.71 -10.11 -6.86
N PHE A 195 15.88 -8.80 -6.78
CA PHE A 195 16.95 -8.14 -6.03
C PHE A 195 16.97 -8.53 -4.55
N PHE A 196 15.81 -8.44 -3.90
CA PHE A 196 15.69 -8.72 -2.46
C PHE A 196 15.47 -10.21 -2.17
N LEU A 197 16.41 -10.77 -1.43
CA LEU A 197 16.47 -12.14 -0.95
C LEU A 197 16.36 -12.18 0.58
N LYS A 198 15.89 -13.31 1.11
CA LYS A 198 15.78 -13.52 2.55
C LYS A 198 17.18 -13.43 3.16
N TYR A 199 17.31 -12.64 4.21
CA TYR A 199 18.56 -12.48 4.94
C TYR A 199 18.33 -12.79 6.42
N SER A 200 19.23 -13.56 7.02
CA SER A 200 19.19 -13.85 8.46
C SER A 200 20.54 -14.38 8.92
N ARG A 201 20.98 -13.95 10.12
CA ARG A 201 22.20 -14.43 10.78
C ARG A 201 23.45 -14.32 9.88
N GLY A 202 23.63 -13.16 9.24
CA GLY A 202 24.76 -12.93 8.34
C GLY A 202 24.58 -13.50 6.92
N ILE A 203 23.59 -14.37 6.70
CA ILE A 203 23.48 -15.18 5.48
C ILE A 203 22.34 -14.68 4.60
N CYS A 204 22.61 -14.56 3.30
CA CYS A 204 21.62 -14.29 2.27
C CYS A 204 21.19 -15.62 1.60
N PHE A 205 19.92 -15.97 1.73
CA PHE A 205 19.34 -17.22 1.22
C PHE A 205 18.77 -17.01 -0.18
N ARG A 206 18.83 -18.04 -1.05
CA ARG A 206 18.26 -18.03 -2.41
C ARG A 206 16.71 -18.05 -2.45
N GLN A 207 16.06 -17.51 -1.42
CA GLN A 207 14.62 -17.37 -1.31
C GLN A 207 14.23 -15.90 -1.46
N PRO A 208 13.51 -15.51 -2.52
CA PRO A 208 13.21 -14.10 -2.69
C PRO A 208 12.04 -13.61 -1.82
N VAL A 209 12.12 -12.36 -1.36
CA VAL A 209 11.28 -11.82 -0.28
C VAL A 209 9.84 -11.59 -0.74
N GLY A 210 8.87 -11.93 0.11
CA GLY A 210 7.44 -11.77 -0.17
C GLY A 210 6.87 -10.40 0.24
N ILE A 211 5.72 -10.03 -0.34
CA ILE A 211 5.06 -8.74 -0.08
C ILE A 211 4.72 -8.51 1.39
N HIS A 212 4.34 -9.57 2.12
CA HIS A 212 4.00 -9.48 3.54
C HIS A 212 5.22 -9.17 4.41
N SER A 213 6.40 -9.68 4.03
CA SER A 213 7.65 -9.36 4.72
C SER A 213 7.96 -7.87 4.59
N PHE A 214 7.94 -7.32 3.38
CA PHE A 214 8.10 -5.88 3.16
C PHE A 214 7.05 -5.05 3.88
N GLY A 215 5.80 -5.50 3.90
CA GLY A 215 4.71 -4.83 4.62
C GLY A 215 4.93 -4.77 6.13
N LYS A 216 5.67 -5.74 6.71
CA LYS A 216 5.94 -5.84 8.14
C LYS A 216 7.23 -5.12 8.57
N MET A 217 8.18 -4.89 7.66
CA MET A 217 9.46 -4.26 7.98
C MET A 217 9.33 -2.93 8.74
N PRO A 218 8.45 -1.99 8.35
CA PRO A 218 8.29 -0.74 9.12
C PRO A 218 7.90 -0.98 10.58
N SER A 219 7.05 -1.96 10.85
CA SER A 219 6.68 -2.35 12.21
C SER A 219 7.87 -2.95 12.98
N GLN A 220 8.72 -3.71 12.31
CA GLN A 220 9.94 -4.28 12.92
C GLN A 220 10.96 -3.19 13.25
N ILE A 221 11.11 -2.19 12.39
CA ILE A 221 11.97 -1.02 12.61
C ILE A 221 11.44 -0.21 13.78
N ALA A 222 10.14 0.09 13.79
CA ALA A 222 9.51 0.80 14.89
C ALA A 222 9.64 0.05 16.22
N THR A 223 9.58 -1.29 16.20
CA THR A 223 9.82 -2.12 17.39
C THR A 223 11.26 -2.02 17.86
N PHE A 224 12.24 -2.08 16.95
CA PHE A 224 13.65 -1.92 17.29
C PHE A 224 13.95 -0.55 17.93
N LEU A 225 13.33 0.50 17.38
CA LEU A 225 13.49 1.88 17.84
C LEU A 225 12.65 2.22 19.08
N ASN A 226 11.85 1.27 19.61
CA ASN A 226 10.90 1.49 20.70
C ASN A 226 9.92 2.65 20.45
N LEU A 227 9.45 2.80 19.21
CA LEU A 227 8.44 3.82 18.88
C LEU A 227 7.06 3.43 19.43
N GLU A 228 6.24 4.43 19.70
CA GLU A 228 4.85 4.23 20.05
C GLU A 228 4.07 3.53 18.93
N ASN A 229 3.18 2.61 19.32
CA ASN A 229 2.35 1.83 18.41
C ASN A 229 3.11 1.23 17.20
N PRO A 230 4.10 0.34 17.40
CA PRO A 230 4.87 -0.25 16.30
C PRO A 230 4.01 -0.95 15.25
N LYS A 231 2.85 -1.49 15.64
CA LYS A 231 1.89 -2.17 14.74
C LYS A 231 1.20 -1.20 13.76
N GLY A 232 1.20 0.11 14.04
CA GLY A 232 0.67 1.14 13.15
C GLY A 232 1.53 1.37 11.90
N HIS A 233 2.83 1.05 11.98
CA HIS A 233 3.76 1.21 10.86
C HIS A 233 3.64 0.05 9.86
N THR A 234 3.11 0.34 8.67
CA THR A 234 2.81 -0.66 7.62
C THR A 234 3.56 -0.34 6.32
N GLY A 235 3.42 -1.18 5.29
CA GLY A 235 4.20 -1.08 4.04
C GLY A 235 4.15 0.24 3.24
N HIS A 236 3.28 1.18 3.59
CA HIS A 236 3.29 2.55 3.02
C HIS A 236 4.18 3.54 3.79
N CYS A 237 4.79 3.11 4.88
CA CYS A 237 5.48 3.98 5.83
C CYS A 237 6.71 4.64 5.22
N SER A 238 7.63 3.88 4.63
CA SER A 238 8.83 4.43 3.97
C SER A 238 8.48 5.41 2.85
N ARG A 239 7.41 5.16 2.09
CA ARG A 239 6.93 6.09 1.06
C ARG A 239 6.46 7.43 1.63
N ARG A 240 5.85 7.43 2.83
CA ARG A 240 5.46 8.65 3.54
C ARG A 240 6.65 9.35 4.17
N SER A 241 7.52 8.61 4.84
CA SER A 241 8.77 9.12 5.40
C SER A 241 9.60 9.82 4.34
N SER A 242 9.72 9.20 3.16
CA SER A 242 10.40 9.76 2.00
C SER A 242 9.80 11.09 1.52
N ALA A 243 8.47 11.16 1.39
CA ALA A 243 7.79 12.40 0.97
C ALA A 243 7.91 13.50 2.03
N THR A 244 7.75 13.13 3.30
CA THR A 244 7.81 14.05 4.44
C THR A 244 9.21 14.62 4.60
N ALA A 245 10.24 13.78 4.52
CA ALA A 245 11.63 14.21 4.55
C ALA A 245 11.92 15.15 3.38
N LEU A 246 11.56 14.78 2.15
CA LEU A 246 11.80 15.64 0.98
C LEU A 246 11.12 17.00 1.10
N ALA A 247 9.87 17.05 1.57
CA ALA A 247 9.16 18.31 1.82
C ALA A 247 9.83 19.13 2.93
N GLY A 248 10.26 18.49 4.02
CA GLY A 248 10.96 19.14 5.13
C GLY A 248 12.31 19.75 4.73
N HIS A 249 12.98 19.18 3.72
CA HIS A 249 14.21 19.73 3.13
C HIS A 249 13.94 20.75 2.00
N GLY A 250 12.71 21.30 1.91
CA GLY A 250 12.37 22.35 0.94
C GLY A 250 11.97 21.83 -0.45
N GLY A 251 11.73 20.53 -0.61
CA GLY A 251 11.28 19.96 -1.87
C GLY A 251 9.89 20.47 -2.27
N ASP A 252 9.81 21.13 -3.43
CA ASP A 252 8.56 21.69 -3.93
C ASP A 252 7.58 20.61 -4.43
N SER A 253 6.36 21.04 -4.76
CA SER A 253 5.29 20.15 -5.24
C SER A 253 5.66 19.38 -6.51
N VAL A 254 6.44 19.99 -7.41
CA VAL A 254 6.90 19.36 -8.66
C VAL A 254 7.93 18.27 -8.36
N THR A 255 8.90 18.58 -7.50
CA THR A 255 9.96 17.67 -7.04
C THR A 255 9.34 16.47 -6.34
N LEU A 256 8.40 16.69 -5.42
CA LEU A 256 7.63 15.62 -4.78
C LEU A 256 6.93 14.75 -5.82
N LYS A 257 6.17 15.34 -6.74
CA LYS A 257 5.46 14.58 -7.79
C LYS A 257 6.39 13.70 -8.61
N ARG A 258 7.55 14.23 -9.04
CA ARG A 258 8.57 13.48 -9.79
C ARG A 258 9.14 12.33 -8.96
N HIS A 259 9.57 12.62 -7.74
CA HIS A 259 10.15 11.65 -6.80
C HIS A 259 9.24 10.45 -6.53
N GLY A 260 7.99 10.72 -6.15
CA GLY A 260 7.03 9.66 -5.87
C GLY A 260 6.37 9.06 -7.12
N GLY A 261 6.47 9.69 -8.29
CA GLY A 261 5.63 9.37 -9.45
C GLY A 261 4.15 9.63 -9.19
N TRP A 262 3.82 10.75 -8.54
CA TRP A 262 2.44 11.15 -8.26
C TRP A 262 1.86 12.05 -9.36
N LYS A 263 0.64 11.73 -9.84
CA LYS A 263 0.00 12.47 -10.93
C LYS A 263 -0.53 13.86 -10.51
N SER A 264 -0.88 14.05 -9.25
CA SER A 264 -1.40 15.32 -8.73
C SER A 264 -0.73 15.73 -7.42
N SER A 265 -0.72 17.05 -7.18
CA SER A 265 -0.19 17.67 -5.97
C SER A 265 -0.99 17.25 -4.73
N THR A 266 -2.31 17.11 -4.85
CA THR A 266 -3.17 16.60 -3.77
C THR A 266 -2.76 15.20 -3.33
N VAL A 267 -2.44 14.31 -4.29
CA VAL A 267 -1.98 12.96 -3.96
C VAL A 267 -0.59 13.01 -3.33
N ALA A 268 0.33 13.82 -3.87
CA ALA A 268 1.66 13.98 -3.29
C ALA A 268 1.60 14.50 -1.84
N GLY A 269 0.83 15.56 -1.60
CA GLY A 269 0.61 16.14 -0.27
C GLY A 269 0.01 15.16 0.74
N SER A 270 -0.82 14.21 0.30
CA SER A 270 -1.40 13.19 1.20
C SER A 270 -0.38 12.20 1.81
N TYR A 271 0.87 12.21 1.32
CA TYR A 271 1.98 11.44 1.87
C TYR A 271 2.86 12.23 2.84
N ILE A 272 2.73 13.56 2.87
CA ILE A 272 3.45 14.43 3.80
C ILE A 272 2.75 14.34 5.16
N GLU A 273 3.50 14.03 6.21
CA GLU A 273 3.00 14.10 7.58
C GLU A 273 3.28 15.46 8.21
N ASP A 274 2.37 15.88 9.08
CA ASP A 274 2.53 17.06 9.92
C ASP A 274 3.42 16.70 11.13
N THR A 275 4.73 16.80 10.94
CA THR A 275 5.73 16.47 11.97
C THR A 275 6.02 17.65 12.89
N LEU A 276 6.51 17.37 14.09
CA LEU A 276 6.98 18.41 15.00
C LEU A 276 8.09 19.24 14.36
N THR A 277 9.01 18.60 13.63
CA THR A 277 10.08 19.28 12.88
C THR A 277 9.53 20.27 11.87
N SER A 278 8.49 19.91 11.11
CA SER A 278 7.82 20.84 10.19
C SER A 278 7.17 22.01 10.92
N LYS A 279 6.57 21.77 12.10
CA LYS A 279 5.99 22.84 12.92
C LYS A 279 7.05 23.79 13.46
N ILE A 280 8.17 23.26 13.93
CA ILE A 280 9.31 24.05 14.40
C ILE A 280 9.90 24.87 13.25
N ALA A 281 10.09 24.27 12.06
CA ALA A 281 10.58 24.99 10.88
C ALA A 281 9.64 26.14 10.50
N ASN A 282 8.33 25.90 10.48
CA ASN A 282 7.34 26.95 10.23
C ASN A 282 7.37 28.03 11.31
N ALA A 283 7.46 27.66 12.59
CA ALA A 283 7.54 28.60 13.70
C ALA A 283 8.81 29.48 13.60
N ASN A 284 9.95 28.88 13.22
CA ASN A 284 11.20 29.60 13.01
C ASN A 284 11.09 30.59 11.85
N GLN A 285 10.50 30.17 10.72
CA GLN A 285 10.25 31.07 9.59
C GLN A 285 9.34 32.24 9.98
N LEU A 286 8.27 31.97 10.76
CA LEU A 286 7.37 33.01 11.26
C LEU A 286 8.08 33.99 12.21
N ALA A 287 9.03 33.50 13.00
CA ALA A 287 9.87 34.31 13.88
C ALA A 287 10.97 35.09 13.15
N GLY A 288 11.05 35.00 11.81
CA GLY A 288 12.09 35.65 11.01
C GLY A 288 13.45 34.94 11.06
N HIS A 289 13.54 33.77 11.70
CA HIS A 289 14.73 32.93 11.66
C HIS A 289 14.79 32.19 10.32
N HIS A 290 15.49 32.78 9.35
CA HIS A 290 15.84 32.06 8.13
C HIS A 290 16.83 30.93 8.47
N PRO A 291 16.64 29.71 7.93
CA PRO A 291 17.63 28.65 8.07
C PRO A 291 18.95 29.15 7.48
N GLN A 292 19.99 29.27 8.30
CA GLN A 292 21.32 29.54 7.79
C GLN A 292 21.71 28.41 6.86
N ALA A 293 21.94 28.73 5.59
CA ALA A 293 22.61 27.83 4.67
C ALA A 293 23.98 27.49 5.28
N SER A 294 24.18 26.23 5.66
CA SER A 294 25.49 25.76 6.08
C SER A 294 26.41 25.71 4.86
N THR A 295 26.97 26.86 4.45
CA THR A 295 28.13 26.89 3.57
C THR A 295 29.33 26.45 4.40
N SER A 296 29.67 25.17 4.30
CA SER A 296 31.01 24.71 4.62
C SER A 296 31.92 25.22 3.50
N SER A 297 32.40 26.45 3.66
CA SER A 297 33.53 26.98 2.92
C SER A 297 34.50 27.52 3.95
N ALA A 298 35.48 26.69 4.31
CA ALA A 298 36.66 27.14 5.02
C ALA A 298 37.40 28.12 4.12
N VAL A 299 37.38 29.41 4.48
CA VAL A 299 38.40 30.37 4.06
C VAL A 299 38.82 31.16 5.28
N PHE A 300 40.09 30.99 5.62
CA PHE A 300 40.85 31.76 6.59
C PHE A 300 41.04 33.18 6.06
N GLN A 301 40.65 34.22 6.82
CA GLN A 301 41.42 35.45 6.90
C GLN A 301 41.00 36.35 8.07
N GLU A 302 42.01 37.02 8.61
CA GLU A 302 42.09 37.73 9.89
C GLU A 302 41.25 39.02 9.99
N ILE A 303 40.98 39.43 11.23
CA ILE A 303 40.32 40.69 11.66
C ILE A 303 41.24 41.89 11.39
N PRO A 304 40.73 43.15 11.26
CA PRO A 304 40.61 43.99 12.47
C PRO A 304 39.39 44.94 12.55
N VAL A 305 38.78 44.96 13.74
CA VAL A 305 38.33 46.09 14.59
C VAL A 305 37.76 47.37 13.94
N THR A 306 36.52 47.75 14.31
CA THR A 306 36.18 49.05 15.00
C THR A 306 34.69 49.19 15.41
N PHE A 307 34.52 49.44 16.72
CA PHE A 307 33.64 50.37 17.45
C PHE A 307 32.24 50.82 16.97
N ALA A 308 31.37 50.88 18.01
CA ALA A 308 30.34 51.87 18.34
C ALA A 308 28.86 51.50 18.09
N ASP A 309 28.19 51.25 19.22
CA ASP A 309 26.97 51.92 19.72
C ASP A 309 25.84 52.23 18.71
N GLN A 310 24.61 51.75 18.94
CA GLN A 310 23.71 52.37 19.92
C GLN A 310 22.31 51.72 19.89
N GLU A 311 21.84 51.48 21.09
CA GLU A 311 20.48 51.23 21.58
C GLU A 311 19.42 52.19 20.96
N SER A 312 18.27 51.65 20.51
CA SER A 312 16.93 52.16 20.89
C SER A 312 15.82 51.13 20.58
N LEU A 313 15.31 50.49 21.63
CA LEU A 313 13.88 50.15 21.76
C LEU A 313 13.15 51.48 22.05
N GLU A 314 11.88 51.73 21.73
CA GLU A 314 10.72 51.08 22.33
C GLU A 314 9.41 51.79 21.88
N ILE A 315 8.29 51.07 21.96
CA ILE A 315 6.87 51.49 22.13
C ILE A 315 6.12 52.12 20.93
N LEU A 316 5.08 51.40 20.45
CA LEU A 316 3.68 51.83 20.60
C LEU A 316 2.68 50.68 20.40
N ARG A 317 1.65 50.73 21.25
CA ARG A 317 0.57 49.76 21.53
C ARG A 317 -0.58 49.81 20.51
N GLU A 318 -1.30 48.67 20.48
CA GLU A 318 -2.76 48.48 20.36
C GLU A 318 -3.54 49.05 19.15
N SER A 319 -4.23 48.16 18.43
CA SER A 319 -5.70 48.23 18.23
C SER A 319 -6.23 47.03 17.41
N GLU A 320 -7.13 46.27 18.01
CA GLU A 320 -8.22 45.52 17.34
C GLU A 320 -9.36 46.53 17.03
N PRO A 321 -10.19 46.33 15.97
CA PRO A 321 -11.39 45.50 16.17
C PRO A 321 -11.98 44.77 14.92
N SER A 322 -12.52 43.57 15.17
CA SER A 322 -13.79 42.98 14.72
C SER A 322 -14.45 43.37 13.37
N SER A 323 -14.93 42.38 12.61
CA SER A 323 -16.36 42.29 12.23
C SER A 323 -16.76 40.93 11.62
N VAL A 324 -18.02 40.59 11.87
CA VAL A 324 -18.76 39.36 11.61
C VAL A 324 -19.50 39.46 10.27
N PHE A 325 -19.59 38.36 9.51
CA PHE A 325 -20.73 38.19 8.59
C PHE A 325 -21.14 36.72 8.45
N SER A 326 -22.40 36.47 8.78
CA SER A 326 -23.14 35.21 8.68
C SER A 326 -24.17 35.33 7.55
N SER A 327 -24.40 34.27 6.78
CA SER A 327 -25.61 34.12 5.98
C SER A 327 -25.93 32.65 5.75
N THR A 328 -27.00 32.21 6.38
CA THR A 328 -27.72 30.94 6.18
C THR A 328 -28.63 31.05 4.97
N HIS A 329 -28.81 29.96 4.22
CA HIS A 329 -29.91 29.79 3.26
C HIS A 329 -30.56 28.42 3.48
N ASN A 330 -31.85 28.47 3.84
CA ASN A 330 -32.78 27.34 3.90
C ASN A 330 -33.29 27.02 2.49
N ILE A 331 -33.37 25.74 2.12
CA ILE A 331 -34.16 25.27 0.97
C ILE A 331 -34.99 24.07 1.41
N ALA A 332 -36.30 24.20 1.25
CA ALA A 332 -37.34 23.23 1.55
C ALA A 332 -37.30 22.01 0.60
N ALA A 333 -37.52 20.82 1.16
CA ALA A 333 -37.57 19.56 0.43
C ALA A 333 -38.99 19.27 -0.09
N THR A 334 -39.12 18.99 -1.39
CA THR A 334 -40.32 18.36 -1.96
C THR A 334 -39.99 16.92 -2.37
N ASN A 335 -40.70 15.97 -1.76
CA ASN A 335 -40.58 14.54 -2.04
C ASN A 335 -41.35 14.19 -3.33
N ARG A 336 -40.68 13.58 -4.31
CA ARG A 336 -41.33 12.76 -5.36
C ARG A 336 -40.57 11.45 -5.54
N THR A 337 -41.23 10.36 -5.20
CA THR A 337 -40.80 8.96 -5.40
C THR A 337 -40.94 8.58 -6.88
N PRO A 338 -39.98 7.90 -7.53
CA PRO A 338 -40.18 7.34 -8.85
C PRO A 338 -40.25 5.80 -8.82
N ALA A 339 -41.41 5.26 -9.16
CA ALA A 339 -41.74 3.83 -9.32
C ALA A 339 -41.00 3.10 -10.48
N LYS A 340 -39.86 3.62 -10.94
CA LYS A 340 -39.10 3.07 -12.08
C LYS A 340 -37.97 2.09 -11.69
N ASN A 341 -37.72 1.89 -10.39
CA ASN A 341 -36.66 1.00 -9.90
C ASN A 341 -37.08 -0.46 -9.72
N THR A 342 -38.38 -0.76 -9.62
CA THR A 342 -38.92 -2.11 -9.36
C THR A 342 -38.72 -3.08 -10.53
N ALA A 343 -38.96 -2.64 -11.76
CA ALA A 343 -38.88 -3.50 -12.94
C ALA A 343 -37.43 -3.93 -13.29
N ASN A 344 -36.46 -3.02 -13.09
CA ASN A 344 -35.05 -3.33 -13.33
C ASN A 344 -34.44 -4.25 -12.27
N TRP A 345 -34.92 -4.19 -11.02
CA TRP A 345 -34.40 -5.02 -9.93
C TRP A 345 -34.86 -6.48 -10.05
N LEU A 346 -36.14 -6.73 -10.35
CA LEU A 346 -36.67 -8.09 -10.53
C LEU A 346 -36.05 -8.79 -11.74
N ALA A 347 -35.85 -8.08 -12.86
CA ALA A 347 -35.17 -8.62 -14.03
C ALA A 347 -33.69 -8.92 -13.77
N TYR A 348 -32.99 -8.01 -13.06
CA TYR A 348 -31.61 -8.24 -12.62
C TYR A 348 -31.50 -9.42 -11.64
N HIS A 349 -32.49 -9.61 -10.75
CA HIS A 349 -32.53 -10.73 -9.82
C HIS A 349 -32.80 -12.08 -10.49
N ALA A 350 -33.70 -12.14 -11.46
CA ALA A 350 -33.93 -13.34 -12.24
C ALA A 350 -32.64 -13.79 -12.93
N GLU A 351 -31.94 -12.87 -13.60
CA GLU A 351 -30.67 -13.15 -14.31
C GLU A 351 -29.50 -13.46 -13.38
N ALA A 352 -29.38 -12.76 -12.24
CA ALA A 352 -28.30 -13.00 -11.29
C ALA A 352 -28.41 -14.38 -10.62
N LYS A 353 -29.65 -14.81 -10.32
CA LYS A 353 -29.93 -16.14 -9.77
C LYS A 353 -29.56 -17.25 -10.77
N THR A 354 -29.94 -17.08 -12.04
CA THR A 354 -29.55 -18.02 -13.11
C THR A 354 -28.04 -18.07 -13.32
N ARG A 355 -27.34 -16.93 -13.25
CA ARG A 355 -25.86 -16.87 -13.40
C ARG A 355 -25.12 -17.53 -12.24
N SER A 356 -25.63 -17.39 -11.02
CA SER A 356 -25.09 -18.05 -9.82
C SER A 356 -25.21 -19.58 -9.93
N GLU A 357 -26.39 -20.06 -10.32
CA GLU A 357 -26.67 -21.49 -10.51
C GLU A 357 -25.85 -22.09 -11.66
N THR A 358 -25.73 -21.37 -12.78
CA THR A 358 -24.92 -21.79 -13.93
C THR A 358 -23.42 -21.88 -13.58
N ARG A 359 -22.90 -20.91 -12.81
CA ARG A 359 -21.50 -20.94 -12.35
C ARG A 359 -21.23 -22.03 -11.33
N LYS A 360 -22.18 -22.32 -10.44
CA LYS A 360 -22.10 -23.44 -9.50
C LYS A 360 -22.03 -24.79 -10.25
N GLY A 361 -22.90 -24.98 -11.25
CA GLY A 361 -22.87 -26.16 -12.11
C GLY A 361 -21.57 -26.30 -12.91
N LEU A 362 -21.03 -25.20 -13.45
CA LEU A 362 -19.74 -25.22 -14.16
C LEU A 362 -18.58 -25.61 -13.23
N MET A 363 -18.61 -25.13 -11.99
CA MET A 363 -17.57 -25.42 -10.99
C MET A 363 -17.63 -26.88 -10.51
N GLU A 364 -18.83 -27.43 -10.31
CA GLU A 364 -19.03 -28.85 -9.99
C GLU A 364 -18.57 -29.76 -11.15
N ALA A 365 -18.88 -29.40 -12.40
CA ALA A 365 -18.39 -30.11 -13.58
C ALA A 365 -16.87 -30.06 -13.71
N GLN A 366 -16.25 -28.92 -13.41
CA GLN A 366 -14.79 -28.74 -13.47
C GLN A 366 -14.06 -29.49 -12.34
N LEU A 367 -14.66 -29.59 -11.16
CA LEU A 367 -14.19 -30.45 -10.08
C LEU A 367 -14.30 -31.94 -10.42
N ALA A 368 -15.41 -32.35 -11.06
CA ALA A 368 -15.59 -33.73 -11.52
C ALA A 368 -14.58 -34.12 -12.62
N LEU A 369 -14.35 -33.24 -13.60
CA LEU A 369 -13.32 -33.40 -14.63
C LEU A 369 -11.92 -33.50 -14.02
N SER A 370 -11.61 -32.65 -13.05
CA SER A 370 -10.32 -32.69 -12.34
C SER A 370 -10.13 -34.00 -11.58
N ALA A 371 -11.20 -34.53 -10.95
CA ALA A 371 -11.18 -35.82 -10.27
C ALA A 371 -10.99 -37.01 -11.24
N ILE A 372 -11.61 -36.95 -12.43
CA ILE A 372 -11.45 -37.96 -13.49
C ILE A 372 -10.01 -37.96 -14.03
N VAL A 373 -9.45 -36.77 -14.32
CA VAL A 373 -8.05 -36.64 -14.77
C VAL A 373 -7.08 -37.15 -13.70
N HIS A 374 -7.37 -36.92 -12.41
CA HIS A 374 -6.56 -37.42 -11.31
C HIS A 374 -6.68 -38.95 -11.10
N ARG A 375 -7.83 -39.55 -11.46
CA ARG A 375 -8.02 -41.02 -11.48
C ARG A 375 -7.30 -41.66 -12.65
N SER A 376 -7.38 -41.08 -13.85
CA SER A 376 -6.70 -41.58 -15.06
C SER A 376 -5.17 -41.51 -14.96
N SER A 377 -4.63 -40.49 -14.26
CA SER A 377 -3.18 -40.37 -14.00
C SER A 377 -2.65 -41.32 -12.93
N LYS A 378 -3.52 -41.96 -12.14
CA LYS A 378 -3.13 -43.08 -11.25
C LYS A 378 -3.15 -44.44 -11.95
N ILE A 379 -3.95 -44.60 -13.02
CA ILE A 379 -4.07 -45.87 -13.75
C ILE A 379 -2.92 -46.06 -14.76
N THR A 380 -2.25 -44.99 -15.20
CA THR A 380 -1.14 -45.06 -16.17
C THR A 380 0.26 -45.23 -15.57
N ARG A 381 0.40 -45.45 -14.25
CA ARG A 381 1.68 -45.86 -13.66
C ARG A 381 1.83 -47.38 -13.66
N THR A 382 2.31 -47.93 -14.76
CA THR A 382 2.87 -49.29 -14.82
C THR A 382 4.12 -49.38 -13.93
N PRO A 383 4.32 -50.45 -13.14
CA PRO A 383 5.53 -50.63 -12.35
C PRO A 383 6.73 -50.90 -13.26
N ARG A 384 7.83 -50.20 -13.01
CA ARG A 384 9.12 -50.42 -13.68
C ARG A 384 9.67 -51.77 -13.20
N SER A 385 9.83 -52.73 -14.12
CA SER A 385 10.45 -54.03 -13.86
C SER A 385 11.92 -53.84 -13.49
N SER A 386 12.31 -54.41 -12.36
CA SER A 386 13.70 -54.65 -11.97
C SER A 386 14.18 -55.96 -12.58
N SER A 387 15.22 -55.91 -13.40
CA SER A 387 16.00 -57.08 -13.82
C SER A 387 17.16 -57.35 -12.85
N PRO A 388 17.63 -58.60 -12.74
CA PRO A 388 18.16 -59.15 -11.48
C PRO A 388 19.68 -58.99 -11.33
N GLN A 389 20.13 -58.76 -10.10
CA GLN A 389 21.53 -58.92 -9.71
C GLN A 389 21.84 -60.41 -9.52
N SER A 390 22.90 -60.85 -10.20
CA SER A 390 23.50 -62.17 -10.07
C SER A 390 24.17 -62.34 -8.70
N SER A 391 23.91 -63.52 -8.14
CA SER A 391 24.56 -64.20 -7.02
C SER A 391 26.08 -64.00 -6.93
N ASN A 392 26.56 -63.66 -5.72
CA ASN A 392 27.82 -64.15 -5.19
C ASN A 392 27.63 -64.54 -3.73
N THR A 393 27.57 -65.86 -3.51
CA THR A 393 27.52 -66.51 -2.19
C THR A 393 28.93 -66.95 -1.85
N THR A 394 29.58 -66.27 -0.88
CA THR A 394 30.77 -66.81 -0.22
C THR A 394 30.44 -67.06 1.25
N THR A 395 30.23 -68.33 1.53
CA THR A 395 30.05 -68.93 2.86
C THR A 395 31.38 -68.92 3.62
N LEU A 396 31.40 -68.38 4.84
CA LEU A 396 32.46 -68.61 5.81
C LEU A 396 31.92 -69.52 6.92
N LEU A 397 32.51 -70.71 7.01
CA LEU A 397 32.26 -71.74 8.01
C LEU A 397 32.58 -71.25 9.44
N LYS A 398 31.74 -71.66 10.39
CA LYS A 398 32.03 -71.67 11.83
C LYS A 398 32.95 -72.87 12.14
N CYS A 399 34.05 -72.59 12.84
CA CYS A 399 34.88 -73.58 13.53
C CYS A 399 34.12 -74.28 14.67
N HIS A 400 34.40 -75.57 14.82
CA HIS A 400 34.19 -76.38 16.01
C HIS A 400 35.55 -76.57 16.72
N SER A 401 35.56 -76.47 18.06
CA SER A 401 36.47 -77.10 19.04
C SER A 401 37.99 -77.09 18.77
N LEU A 402 38.85 -76.50 19.60
CA LEU A 402 39.11 -76.74 21.03
C LEU A 402 39.83 -75.52 21.63
#